data_AF-A0A931SLW2-F1
#
_entry.id   AF-A0A931SLW2-F1
#
_cell.length_a   1.000
_cell.length_b   1.000
_cell.length_c   1.000
_cell.angle_alpha   90.00
_cell.angle_beta   90.00
_cell.angle_gamma   90.00
#
_symmetry.space_group_name_H-M   'P 1'
#
loop_
_entity.id
_entity.type
_entity.pdbx_description
1 polymer ?
#
loop_
_entity_poly.entity_id
_entity_poly.type
_entity_poly.pdbx_seq_one_letter_code
_entity_poly.pdbx_strand_id
1 'polypeptide(L)' 'HLSEVLEEVRKGRAYVITKRGRPVAELRPPTLPDRRLRFGCDKGRVVLGSDFDAPLDDMKEYSK' A
#
# COMPACT_ATOMS: atom_id res chain seq x y z
N HIS A 1 -11.43 11.08 -27.19
CA HIS A 1 -10.04 10.72 -27.57
C HIS A 1 -9.08 10.52 -26.40
N LEU A 2 -8.66 11.53 -25.62
CA LEU A 2 -7.70 11.26 -24.52
C LEU A 2 -8.26 10.27 -23.47
N SER A 3 -9.54 10.39 -23.13
CA SER A 3 -10.21 9.48 -22.20
C SER A 3 -10.20 8.02 -22.65
N GLU A 4 -10.35 7.74 -23.95
CA GLU A 4 -10.25 6.38 -24.50
C GLU A 4 -8.84 5.81 -24.34
N VAL A 5 -7.81 6.64 -24.57
CA VAL A 5 -6.40 6.24 -24.37
C VAL A 5 -6.14 5.93 -22.90
N LEU A 6 -6.68 6.74 -21.98
CA LEU A 6 -6.57 6.50 -20.54
C LEU A 6 -7.23 5.18 -20.10
N GLU A 7 -8.37 4.82 -20.70
CA GLU A 7 -9.02 3.53 -20.42
C GLU A 7 -8.18 2.34 -20.88
N GLU A 8 -7.55 2.43 -22.04
CA GLU A 8 -6.66 1.39 -22.53
C GLU A 8 -5.37 1.29 -21.70
N VAL A 9 -4.85 2.43 -21.23
CA VAL A 9 -3.73 2.47 -20.28
C VAL A 9 -4.13 1.82 -18.96
N ARG A 10 -5.34 2.07 -18.45
CA ARG A 10 -5.85 1.42 -17.24
C ARG A 10 -5.93 -0.11 -17.36
N LYS A 11 -6.14 -0.62 -18.57
CA LYS A 11 -6.12 -2.07 -18.88
C LYS A 11 -4.71 -2.65 -19.04
N GLY A 12 -3.66 -1.86 -18.88
CA GLY A 12 -2.27 -2.32 -18.93
C GLY A 12 -1.49 -1.93 -20.19
N ARG A 13 -2.10 -1.21 -21.15
CA ARG A 13 -1.37 -0.77 -22.35
C ARG A 13 -0.43 0.39 -22.04
N ALA A 14 0.69 0.44 -22.75
CA ALA A 14 1.64 1.54 -22.70
C ALA A 14 1.76 2.21 -24.08
N TYR A 15 1.94 3.52 -24.09
CA TYR A 15 2.03 4.35 -25.29
C TYR A 15 3.25 5.26 -25.22
N VAL A 16 3.99 5.36 -26.33
CA VAL A 16 5.03 6.37 -26.51
C VAL A 16 4.44 7.56 -27.26
N ILE A 17 4.46 8.74 -26.63
CA ILE A 17 3.98 9.98 -27.22
C ILE A 17 5.15 10.60 -28.00
N THR A 18 4.93 10.89 -29.28
CA THR A 18 5.93 11.50 -30.15
C THR A 18 5.50 12.91 -30.59
N LYS A 19 6.48 13.79 -30.81
CA LYS A 19 6.30 15.11 -31.43
C LYS A 19 7.25 15.19 -32.62
N ARG A 20 6.70 15.29 -33.84
CA ARG A 20 7.47 15.28 -35.10
C ARG A 20 8.39 14.05 -35.22
N GLY A 21 7.86 12.87 -34.90
CA GLY A 21 8.60 11.59 -34.95
C GLY A 21 9.62 11.39 -33.83
N ARG A 22 9.80 12.37 -32.93
CA ARG A 22 10.70 12.25 -31.77
C ARG A 22 9.90 11.88 -30.52
N PRO A 23 10.28 10.83 -29.77
CA PRO A 23 9.62 10.50 -28.50
C PRO A 23 9.81 11.64 -27.49
N VAL A 24 8.73 12.00 -26.79
CA VAL A 24 8.74 13.10 -25.81
C VAL A 24 8.19 12.70 -24.45
N ALA A 25 7.35 11.67 -24.38
CA ALA A 25 6.79 11.15 -23.13
C ALA A 25 6.33 9.70 -23.31
N GLU A 26 6.10 9.03 -22.19
CA GLU A 26 5.45 7.72 -22.13
C GLU A 26 4.19 7.83 -21.26
N LEU A 27 3.12 7.18 -21.69
CA LEU A 27 1.89 7.03 -20.92
C LEU A 27 1.68 5.53 -20.65
N ARG A 28 1.77 5.14 -19.39
CA ARG A 28 1.69 3.74 -18.93
C ARG A 28 0.92 3.66 -17.60
N PRO A 29 0.45 2.47 -17.18
CA PRO A 29 -0.14 2.32 -15.86
C PRO A 29 0.83 2.76 -14.77
N PRO A 30 0.35 3.44 -13.72
CA PRO A 30 1.20 3.81 -12.59
C PRO A 30 1.73 2.55 -11.91
N THR A 31 3.00 2.56 -11.54
CA THR A 31 3.54 1.55 -10.61
C THR A 31 3.09 1.93 -9.22
N LEU A 32 1.96 1.38 -8.79
CA LEU A 32 1.49 1.56 -7.42
C LEU A 32 2.31 0.63 -6.52
N PRO A 33 2.84 1.13 -5.37
CA PRO A 33 3.39 0.24 -4.37
C PRO A 33 2.30 -0.76 -3.98
N ASP A 34 2.69 -2.04 -3.85
CA ASP A 34 1.76 -3.04 -3.33
C ASP A 34 1.39 -2.63 -1.90
N ARG A 35 0.20 -2.06 -1.76
CA ARG A 35 -0.34 -1.61 -0.47
C ARG A 35 -0.89 -2.76 0.35
N ARG A 36 -0.85 -4.01 -0.15
CA ARG A 36 -1.25 -5.16 0.66
C ARG A 36 -0.20 -5.41 1.72
N LEU A 37 -0.63 -5.29 2.97
CA LEU A 37 0.14 -5.82 4.08
C LEU A 37 0.36 -7.32 3.83
N ARG A 38 1.62 -7.74 3.86
CA ARG A 38 1.97 -9.15 3.79
C ARG A 38 1.71 -9.78 5.15
N PHE A 39 1.09 -10.97 5.18
CA PHE A 39 0.95 -11.71 6.43
C PHE A 39 2.32 -11.88 7.09
N GLY A 40 2.41 -11.50 8.38
CA GLY A 40 3.66 -11.53 9.13
C GLY A 40 4.64 -10.38 8.83
N CYS A 41 4.23 -9.30 8.16
CA CYS A 41 5.10 -8.14 7.89
C CYS A 41 5.64 -7.44 9.16
N ASP A 42 5.08 -7.76 10.33
CA ASP A 42 5.51 -7.24 11.64
C ASP A 42 5.93 -8.35 12.62
N LYS A 43 6.16 -9.57 12.11
CA LYS A 43 6.54 -10.73 12.94
C LYS A 43 7.83 -10.42 13.72
N GLY A 44 7.75 -10.50 15.05
CA GLY A 44 8.87 -10.27 15.96
C GLY A 44 9.21 -8.80 16.19
N ARG A 45 8.43 -7.85 15.67
CA ARG A 45 8.60 -6.40 15.93
C ARG A 45 7.80 -5.93 17.14
N VAL A 46 6.70 -6.60 17.45
CA VAL A 46 5.91 -6.38 18.67
C VAL A 46 6.41 -7.34 19.76
N VAL A 47 6.82 -6.79 20.89
CA VAL A 47 7.22 -7.53 22.09
C VAL A 47 6.25 -7.17 23.21
N LEU A 48 5.62 -8.17 23.81
CA LEU A 48 4.81 -7.99 25.02
C LEU A 48 5.73 -8.02 26.24
N GLY A 49 5.51 -7.08 27.16
CA GLY A 49 6.15 -7.11 28.48
C GLY A 49 5.71 -8.34 29.27
N SER A 50 6.56 -8.81 30.18
CA SER A 50 6.23 -9.96 31.06
C SER A 50 5.06 -9.68 32.00
N ASP A 51 4.74 -8.40 32.21
CA ASP A 51 3.68 -7.87 33.05
C ASP A 51 2.45 -7.43 32.24
N PHE A 52 2.37 -7.74 30.94
CA PHE A 52 1.26 -7.28 30.10
C PHE A 52 -0.11 -7.71 30.62
N ASP A 53 -0.21 -8.93 31.14
CA ASP A 53 -1.45 -9.47 31.73
C ASP A 53 -1.59 -9.12 33.23
N ALA A 54 -0.65 -8.35 33.80
CA ALA A 54 -0.73 -7.96 35.19
C ALA A 54 -1.90 -6.97 35.40
N PRO A 55 -2.66 -7.10 36.50
CA PRO A 55 -3.74 -6.19 36.80
C PRO A 55 -3.19 -4.78 37.04
N LEU A 56 -3.86 -3.79 36.46
CA LEU A 56 -3.60 -2.38 36.80
C LEU A 56 -4.09 -2.11 38.23
N ASP A 57 -3.46 -1.14 38.90
CA ASP A 57 -3.74 -0.82 40.30
C ASP A 57 -5.21 -0.39 40.53
N ASP A 58 -5.80 0.31 39.56
CA ASP A 58 -7.21 0.74 39.54
C ASP A 58 -8.18 -0.40 39.18
N MET A 59 -7.70 -1.48 38.55
CA MET A 59 -8.51 -2.67 38.23
C MET A 59 -8.66 -3.63 39.42
N LYS A 60 -7.94 -3.42 40.53
CA LYS A 60 -8.02 -4.27 41.73
C LYS A 60 -9.43 -4.34 42.33
N GLU A 61 -10.23 -3.29 42.19
CA GLU A 61 -11.61 -3.22 42.69
C GLU A 61 -12.55 -4.20 41.94
N TYR A 62 -12.21 -4.55 40.70
CA TYR A 62 -13.03 -5.39 39.82
C TYR A 62 -12.58 -6.85 39.72
N SER A 63 -11.49 -7.22 40.41
CA SER A 63 -10.97 -8.61 40.45
C SER A 63 -11.50 -9.44 41.63
N LYS A 64 -12.63 -9.04 42.23
CA LYS A 64 -13.31 -9.76 43.32
C LYS A 64 -14.47 -10.62 42.84
#